data_AF-A0A5B6WHB2-F1
#
_entry.id   AF-A0A5B6WHB2-F1
#
_cell.length_a   1.000
_cell.length_b   1.000
_cell.length_c   1.000
_cell.angle_alpha   90.00
_cell.angle_beta   90.00
_cell.angle_gamma   90.00
#
_symmetry.space_group_name_H-M   'P 1'
#
loop_
_entity.id
_entity.type
_entity.pdbx_description
1 polymer ?
#
loop_
_entity_poly.entity_id
_entity_poly.type
_entity_poly.pdbx_seq_one_letter_code
_entity_poly.pdbx_strand_id
1 'polypeptide(L)'
;MVCKNKGHTQQQNTQAQTTELMASCEPSNKERKNWLVDGGCTRHMTVDAIIFKSIDNRFHSKVKVGNGQYIKAIGKGDVLIKTPLSTKLVTDARLVLYIDQNLLSLGK
;
A
#
# COMPACT_ATOMS: atom_id res chain seq x y z
N MET A 1 4.49 -37.05 -62.84
CA MET A 1 4.60 -35.96 -63.84
C MET A 1 4.31 -34.64 -63.14
N VAL A 2 5.19 -33.66 -63.35
CA VAL A 2 5.11 -32.30 -62.79
C VAL A 2 4.02 -31.53 -63.51
N CYS A 3 3.19 -30.77 -62.78
CA CYS A 3 2.61 -29.52 -63.25
C CYS A 3 2.46 -28.53 -62.10
N LYS A 4 3.30 -27.48 -62.12
CA LYS A 4 3.03 -26.19 -61.47
C LYS A 4 1.96 -25.46 -62.31
N ASN A 5 1.03 -24.76 -61.68
CA ASN A 5 0.66 -23.43 -62.17
C ASN A 5 0.17 -22.52 -61.04
N LYS A 6 0.58 -21.25 -61.15
CA LYS A 6 0.32 -20.14 -60.25
C LYS A 6 -1.02 -19.48 -60.62
N GLY A 7 -1.74 -19.00 -59.61
CA GLY A 7 -2.85 -18.06 -59.76
C GLY A 7 -3.04 -17.27 -58.47
N HIS A 8 -2.64 -16.00 -58.47
CA HIS A 8 -3.06 -15.01 -57.47
C HIS A 8 -4.56 -14.73 -57.67
N THR A 9 -5.32 -14.53 -56.59
CA THR A 9 -6.22 -13.39 -56.38
C THR A 9 -6.67 -13.37 -54.90
N GLN A 10 -6.86 -12.16 -54.40
CA GLN A 10 -6.89 -11.69 -53.03
C GLN A 10 -8.15 -12.07 -52.23
N GLN A 11 -7.90 -12.26 -50.92
CA GLN A 11 -8.60 -11.71 -49.76
C GLN A 11 -10.13 -11.82 -49.68
N GLN A 12 -10.60 -12.57 -48.68
CA GLN A 12 -11.60 -12.04 -47.73
C GLN A 12 -11.65 -12.84 -46.42
N ASN A 13 -11.57 -12.06 -45.34
CA ASN A 13 -12.22 -12.26 -44.05
C ASN A 13 -11.69 -13.33 -43.08
N THR A 14 -10.86 -12.90 -42.11
CA THR A 14 -11.03 -13.32 -40.72
C THR A 14 -10.53 -12.20 -39.81
N GLN A 15 -11.46 -11.48 -39.19
CA GLN A 15 -11.18 -10.50 -38.16
C GLN A 15 -10.71 -11.24 -36.90
N ALA A 16 -9.40 -11.42 -36.77
CA ALA A 16 -8.78 -11.83 -35.52
C ALA A 16 -8.49 -10.56 -34.71
N GLN A 17 -9.26 -10.33 -33.65
CA GLN A 17 -8.83 -9.45 -32.57
C GLN A 17 -9.46 -9.89 -31.25
N THR A 18 -9.05 -11.05 -30.77
CA THR A 18 -9.11 -11.35 -29.33
C THR A 18 -7.90 -10.68 -28.70
N THR A 19 -8.00 -9.38 -28.41
CA THR A 19 -7.04 -8.73 -27.51
C THR A 19 -7.30 -9.29 -26.12
N GLU A 20 -6.60 -10.36 -25.78
CA GLU A 20 -6.41 -10.77 -24.39
C GLU A 20 -5.63 -9.64 -23.70
N LEU A 21 -6.36 -8.66 -23.17
CA LEU A 21 -5.82 -7.79 -22.13
C LEU A 21 -5.60 -8.68 -20.91
N MET A 22 -4.42 -9.28 -20.84
CA MET A 22 -3.80 -9.68 -19.59
C MET A 22 -3.78 -8.45 -18.70
N ALA A 23 -4.80 -8.29 -17.87
CA ALA A 23 -4.75 -7.42 -16.71
C ALA A 23 -3.66 -8.02 -15.82
N SER A 24 -2.44 -7.48 -15.92
CA SER A 24 -1.42 -7.64 -14.91
C SER A 24 -2.09 -7.27 -13.58
N CYS A 25 -2.40 -8.28 -12.78
CA CYS A 25 -2.72 -8.06 -11.38
C CYS A 25 -1.41 -7.66 -10.70
N GLU A 26 -0.99 -6.42 -10.96
CA GLU A 26 -0.18 -5.67 -10.01
C GLU A 26 -0.87 -5.87 -8.66
N PRO A 27 -0.17 -6.37 -7.62
CA PRO A 27 -0.71 -6.26 -6.28
C PRO A 27 -0.85 -4.77 -6.05
N SER A 28 -2.06 -4.24 -6.24
CA SER A 28 -2.40 -2.90 -5.79
C SER A 28 -1.95 -2.90 -4.34
N ASN A 29 -0.86 -2.18 -4.07
CA ASN A 29 -0.44 -1.87 -2.73
C ASN A 29 -1.53 -0.92 -2.24
N LYS A 30 -2.71 -1.49 -1.92
CA LYS A 30 -3.93 -0.78 -1.56
C LYS A 30 -3.46 0.21 -0.53
N GLU A 31 -3.52 1.48 -0.93
CA GLU A 31 -2.80 2.54 -0.26
C GLU A 31 -3.11 2.46 1.23
N ARG A 32 -2.20 1.89 2.04
CA ARG A 32 -2.31 1.86 3.51
C ARG A 32 -2.03 3.25 4.08
N LYS A 33 -2.42 4.28 3.33
CA LYS A 33 -2.29 5.70 3.65
C LYS A 33 -3.53 6.22 4.37
N ASN A 34 -4.60 5.43 4.45
CA ASN A 34 -5.78 5.78 5.22
C ASN A 34 -5.46 5.70 6.70
N TRP A 35 -5.79 6.77 7.42
CA TRP A 35 -5.64 6.86 8.87
C TRP A 35 -7.00 6.79 9.53
N LEU A 36 -7.14 5.92 10.51
CA LEU A 36 -8.30 5.88 11.39
C LEU A 36 -8.02 6.71 12.64
N VAL A 37 -8.94 7.57 12.99
CA VAL A 37 -8.89 8.30 14.26
C VAL A 37 -9.40 7.37 15.35
N ASP A 38 -8.56 7.10 16.35
CA ASP A 38 -8.88 6.17 17.44
C ASP A 38 -8.66 6.85 18.79
N GLY A 39 -9.75 7.00 19.55
CA GLY A 39 -9.73 7.57 20.90
C GLY A 39 -9.21 6.61 21.99
N GLY A 40 -9.15 5.31 21.71
CA GLY A 40 -8.55 4.30 22.60
C GLY A 40 -7.04 4.13 22.40
N CYS A 41 -6.50 4.67 21.31
CA CYS A 41 -5.05 4.70 21.08
C CYS A 41 -4.38 5.75 21.96
N THR A 42 -3.25 5.38 22.55
CA THR A 42 -2.41 6.28 23.36
C THR A 42 -1.32 6.99 22.55
N ARG A 43 -1.00 6.46 21.37
CA ARG A 43 0.02 6.99 20.46
C ARG A 43 -0.40 6.76 19.01
N HIS A 44 0.09 7.61 18.12
CA HIS A 44 -0.06 7.40 16.69
C HIS A 44 0.73 6.16 16.25
N MET A 45 0.16 5.35 15.37
CA MET A 45 0.77 4.10 14.91
C MET A 45 0.60 3.93 13.41
N THR A 46 1.61 3.39 12.76
CA THR A 46 1.57 3.04 11.34
C THR A 46 2.41 1.79 11.11
N VAL A 47 2.05 1.00 10.10
CA VAL A 47 2.87 -0.11 9.61
C VAL A 47 3.81 0.34 8.49
N ASP A 48 3.51 1.48 7.88
CA ASP A 48 4.24 2.02 6.74
C ASP A 48 5.44 2.85 7.21
N ALA A 49 6.66 2.34 6.97
CA ALA A 49 7.89 3.05 7.26
C ALA A 49 8.17 4.18 6.25
N ILE A 50 7.60 4.13 5.04
CA ILE A 50 7.90 5.05 3.93
C ILE A 50 7.36 6.45 4.22
N ILE A 51 6.28 6.57 5.01
CA ILE A 51 5.65 7.86 5.32
C ILE A 51 6.36 8.67 6.42
N PHE A 52 7.38 8.09 7.05
CA PHE A 52 8.19 8.81 8.02
C PHE A 52 9.16 9.75 7.32
N LYS A 53 9.26 10.97 7.85
CA LYS A 53 10.33 11.91 7.49
C LYS A 53 11.68 11.43 8.01
N SER A 54 11.68 10.84 9.20
CA SER A 54 12.82 10.20 9.85
C SER A 54 12.33 9.16 10.84
N ILE A 55 13.07 8.05 10.98
CA ILE A 55 12.77 6.98 11.93
C ILE A 55 13.98 6.75 12.82
N ASP A 56 13.77 6.77 14.13
CA ASP A 56 14.68 6.21 15.11
C ASP A 56 14.44 4.70 15.23
N ASN A 57 15.24 3.91 14.50
CA ASN A 57 15.21 2.45 14.53
C ASN A 57 15.85 1.84 15.79
N ARG A 58 16.46 2.66 16.67
CA ARG A 58 16.96 2.16 17.96
C ARG A 58 15.80 2.01 18.95
N PHE A 59 14.73 2.75 18.74
CA PHE A 59 13.53 2.65 19.54
C PHE A 59 12.82 1.31 19.34
N HIS A 60 12.65 0.57 20.44
CA HIS A 60 11.88 -0.67 20.47
C HIS A 60 10.96 -0.67 21.69
N SER A 61 9.68 -0.98 21.50
CA SER A 61 8.74 -1.16 22.60
C SER A 61 7.68 -2.19 22.29
N LYS A 62 6.89 -2.55 23.31
CA LYS A 62 5.68 -3.36 23.15
C LYS A 62 4.45 -2.46 23.25
N VAL A 63 3.46 -2.71 22.42
CA VAL A 63 2.15 -2.04 22.41
C VAL A 63 1.10 -3.07 22.79
N LYS A 64 0.29 -2.77 23.81
CA LYS A 64 -0.87 -3.60 24.16
C LYS A 64 -2.04 -3.22 23.25
N VAL A 65 -2.60 -4.20 22.54
CA VAL A 65 -3.78 -4.00 21.68
C VAL A 65 -5.07 -4.38 22.41
N GLY A 66 -6.22 -4.04 21.83
CA GLY A 66 -7.54 -4.21 22.47
C GLY A 66 -7.88 -5.63 22.89
N ASN A 67 -7.29 -6.65 22.26
CA ASN A 67 -7.46 -8.05 22.64
C ASN A 67 -6.53 -8.50 23.80
N GLY A 68 -5.78 -7.57 24.41
CA GLY A 68 -4.87 -7.82 25.52
C GLY A 68 -3.48 -8.32 25.12
N GLN A 69 -3.25 -8.69 23.85
CA GLN A 69 -1.95 -9.12 23.36
C GLN A 69 -0.97 -7.94 23.22
N TYR A 70 0.32 -8.27 23.16
CA TYR A 70 1.39 -7.30 22.93
C TYR A 70 2.01 -7.50 21.54
N ILE A 71 2.08 -6.41 20.77
CA ILE A 71 2.77 -6.35 19.47
C ILE A 71 3.99 -5.44 19.54
N LYS A 72 4.93 -5.61 18.60
CA LYS A 72 6.22 -4.92 18.62
C LYS A 72 6.15 -3.60 17.84
N ALA A 73 6.55 -2.52 18.49
CA ALA A 73 6.97 -1.28 17.84
C ALA A 73 8.49 -1.36 17.60
N ILE A 74 8.92 -1.13 16.36
CA ILE A 74 10.31 -1.27 15.90
C ILE A 74 10.97 0.05 15.51
N GLY A 75 10.25 1.15 15.68
CA GLY A 75 10.77 2.47 15.42
C GLY A 75 9.80 3.54 15.89
N LYS A 76 10.30 4.76 15.97
CA LYS A 76 9.47 5.95 16.19
C LYS A 76 9.98 7.12 15.37
N GLY A 77 9.12 8.08 15.08
CA GLY A 77 9.53 9.29 14.40
C GLY A 77 8.36 10.13 13.95
N ASP A 78 8.67 11.08 13.08
CA ASP A 78 7.70 12.03 12.58
C ASP A 78 7.17 11.58 11.22
N VAL A 79 5.85 11.61 11.07
CA VAL A 79 5.16 11.26 9.82
C VAL A 79 4.47 12.47 9.22
N LEU A 80 4.49 12.55 7.89
CA LEU A 80 3.75 13.56 7.14
C LEU A 80 2.49 12.93 6.54
N ILE A 81 1.34 13.38 7.02
CA ILE A 81 0.04 12.96 6.48
C ILE A 81 -0.38 13.99 5.44
N LYS A 82 -0.45 13.56 4.19
CA LYS A 82 -0.93 14.39 3.08
C LYS A 82 -2.44 14.18 2.93
N THR A 83 -3.18 15.27 2.99
CA THR A 83 -4.61 15.35 2.66
C THR A 83 -4.78 16.27 1.45
N PRO A 84 -5.90 16.21 0.71
CA PRO A 84 -6.15 17.14 -0.40
C PRO A 84 -6.06 18.62 -0.01
N LEU A 85 -6.38 18.94 1.24
CA LEU A 85 -6.42 20.32 1.75
C LEU A 85 -5.09 20.78 2.36
N SER A 86 -4.31 19.86 2.94
CA SER A 86 -3.09 20.22 3.68
C SER A 86 -2.18 19.02 3.93
N THR A 87 -0.91 19.32 4.22
CA THR A 87 0.00 18.35 4.82
C THR A 87 0.08 18.62 6.33
N LYS A 88 -0.10 17.58 7.15
CA LYS A 88 -0.01 17.67 8.60
C LYS A 88 1.17 16.85 9.11
N LEU A 89 1.95 17.44 10.01
CA LEU A 89 3.01 16.75 10.74
C LEU A 89 2.40 16.06 11.96
N VAL A 90 2.65 14.78 12.10
CA VAL A 90 2.34 14.01 13.32
C VAL A 90 3.66 13.53 13.91
N THR A 91 3.92 13.98 15.14
CA THR A 91 5.18 13.70 15.84
C THR A 91 5.07 12.45 16.70
N ASP A 92 6.21 11.79 16.95
CA ASP A 92 6.32 10.63 17.85
C ASP A 92 5.36 9.46 17.49
N ALA A 93 5.14 9.26 16.19
CA ALA A 93 4.41 8.10 15.67
C ALA A 93 5.26 6.84 15.80
N ARG A 94 4.61 5.71 16.10
CA ARG A 94 5.25 4.40 16.24
C ARG A 94 5.16 3.62 14.94
N LEU A 95 6.28 3.03 14.52
CA LEU A 95 6.29 2.00 13.50
C LEU A 95 5.97 0.66 14.17
N VAL A 96 4.75 0.17 13.97
CA VAL A 96 4.23 -1.04 14.60
C VAL A 96 3.95 -2.08 13.54
N LEU A 97 4.55 -3.25 13.69
CA LEU A 97 4.28 -4.37 12.80
C LEU A 97 2.95 -5.03 13.19
N TYR A 98 2.31 -5.67 12.22
CA TYR A 98 1.09 -6.47 12.43
C TYR A 98 -0.15 -5.65 12.87
N ILE A 99 -0.28 -4.43 12.35
CA ILE A 99 -1.55 -3.69 12.34
C ILE A 99 -2.06 -3.55 10.90
N ASP A 100 -3.38 -3.58 10.73
CA ASP A 100 -4.00 -3.54 9.40
C ASP A 100 -4.26 -2.11 8.89
N GLN A 101 -4.23 -1.12 9.78
CA GLN A 101 -4.53 0.28 9.49
C GLN A 101 -3.62 1.21 10.29
N ASN A 102 -3.37 2.41 9.77
CA ASN A 102 -2.68 3.45 10.52
C ASN A 102 -3.66 4.11 11.49
N LEU A 103 -3.21 4.42 12.70
CA LEU A 103 -4.04 4.90 13.80
C LEU A 103 -3.56 6.28 14.26
N LEU A 104 -4.46 7.26 14.25
CA LEU A 104 -4.29 8.59 14.82
C LEU A 104 -4.87 8.57 16.24
N SER A 105 -3.99 8.61 17.24
CA SER A 105 -4.39 8.87 18.63
C SER A 105 -5.03 10.25 18.78
N LEU A 106 -6.11 10.33 19.56
CA LEU A 106 -6.65 11.60 20.07
C LEU A 106 -5.99 12.05 21.38
N GLY A 107 -5.39 11.12 22.12
CA GLY A 107 -4.64 11.40 23.34
C GLY A 107 -3.26 11.96 23.01
N LYS A 108 -2.90 13.08 23.64
CA LYS A 108 -1.54 13.64 23.72
C LYS A 108 -0.99 13.42 25.12
#